data_AF-A0A442B1Z2-F1
#
_entry.id   AF-A0A442B1Z2-F1
#
_cell.length_a   1.000
_cell.length_b   1.000
_cell.length_c   1.000
_cell.angle_alpha   90.00
_cell.angle_beta   90.00
_cell.angle_gamma   90.00
#
_symmetry.space_group_name_H-M   'P 1'
#
loop_
_entity.id
_entity.type
_entity.pdbx_description
1 polymer ?
#
loop_
_entity_poly.entity_id
_entity_poly.type
_entity_poly.pdbx_seq_one_letter_code
_entity_poly.pdbx_strand_id
1 'polypeptide(L)' 'MSKPIEGWQNTYTAPELAAKYGLTVEQARVVISSNGPSRHGCEIGATAFRNALKMRAGGLHERLLARECTPIADKATSLR' A
#
# COMPACT_ATOMS: atom_id res chain seq x y z
N MET A 1 -6.64 0.72 19.74
CA MET A 1 -7.01 2.09 20.15
C MET A 1 -6.31 3.07 19.21
N SER A 2 -6.96 3.42 18.10
CA SER A 2 -6.44 4.40 17.13
C SER A 2 -6.57 5.79 17.75
N LYS A 3 -5.45 6.50 17.97
CA LYS A 3 -5.49 7.84 18.56
C LYS A 3 -6.22 8.80 17.60
N PRO A 4 -7.08 9.70 18.09
CA PRO A 4 -7.78 10.65 17.23
C PRO A 4 -6.75 11.58 16.56
N ILE A 5 -6.67 11.46 15.24
CA ILE A 5 -5.72 12.18 14.37
C ILE A 5 -6.07 13.69 14.32
N GLU A 6 -7.30 14.05 14.69
CA GLU A 6 -7.87 15.39 14.63
C GLU A 6 -7.18 16.43 15.53
N GLY A 7 -6.36 16.00 16.50
CA GLY A 7 -5.66 16.89 17.45
C GLY A 7 -4.17 17.10 17.19
N TRP A 8 -3.62 16.60 16.08
CA TRP A 8 -2.17 16.59 15.84
C TRP A 8 -1.68 17.89 15.19
N GLN A 9 -1.13 18.79 16.01
CA GLN A 9 -0.69 20.14 15.58
C GLN A 9 0.57 20.14 14.67
N ASN A 10 1.38 19.08 14.69
CA ASN A 10 2.65 18.98 13.97
C ASN A 10 2.64 17.96 12.83
N THR A 11 1.48 17.74 12.21
CA THR A 11 1.33 16.81 11.08
C THR A 11 0.51 17.41 9.94
N TYR A 12 0.48 16.74 8.80
CA TYR A 12 -0.38 17.11 7.69
C TYR A 12 -1.84 16.77 7.99
N THR A 13 -2.77 17.58 7.47
CA THR A 13 -4.13 17.08 7.32
C THR A 13 -4.16 15.98 6.25
N ALA A 14 -5.09 15.02 6.36
CA ALA A 14 -5.19 13.94 5.36
C ALA A 14 -5.39 14.46 3.92
N PRO A 15 -6.22 15.50 3.66
CA PRO A 15 -6.33 16.10 2.33
C PRO A 15 -5.03 16.74 1.83
N GLU A 16 -4.28 17.43 2.68
CA GLU A 16 -2.99 18.04 2.30
C GLU A 16 -1.96 16.99 1.88
N LEU A 17 -1.82 15.93 2.68
CA LEU A 17 -0.86 14.86 2.37
C LEU A 17 -1.27 14.10 1.10
N ALA A 18 -2.57 13.86 0.93
CA ALA A 18 -3.12 13.25 -0.27
C ALA A 18 -2.78 14.04 -1.54
N ALA A 19 -3.05 15.35 -1.53
CA ALA A 19 -2.74 16.23 -2.65
C ALA A 19 -1.24 16.30 -2.95
N LYS A 20 -0.39 16.40 -1.92
CA LYS A 20 1.07 16.52 -2.08
C LYS A 20 1.71 15.25 -2.68
N TYR A 21 1.24 14.07 -2.31
CA TYR A 21 1.86 12.80 -2.70
C TYR A 21 1.09 12.02 -3.77
N GLY A 22 -0.03 12.54 -4.27
CA GLY A 22 -0.90 11.86 -5.23
C GLY A 22 -1.55 10.61 -4.64
N LEU A 23 -1.94 10.67 -3.37
CA LEU A 23 -2.63 9.59 -2.66
C LEU A 23 -4.12 9.90 -2.56
N THR A 24 -4.94 8.90 -2.29
CA THR A 24 -6.32 9.14 -1.85
C THR A 24 -6.33 9.64 -0.40
N VAL A 25 -7.40 10.33 0.00
CA VAL A 25 -7.56 10.81 1.39
C VAL A 25 -7.48 9.66 2.39
N GLU A 26 -8.04 8.49 2.04
CA GLU A 26 -8.00 7.31 2.91
C GLU A 26 -6.59 6.73 3.04
N GLN A 27 -5.82 6.68 1.95
CA GLN A 27 -4.41 6.28 1.98
C GLN A 27 -3.57 7.25 2.83
N ALA A 28 -3.84 8.55 2.72
CA ALA A 28 -3.19 9.55 3.54
C ALA A 28 -3.50 9.37 5.04
N ARG A 29 -4.74 9.02 5.41
CA ARG A 29 -5.09 8.67 6.81
C ARG A 29 -4.30 7.48 7.32
N VAL A 30 -4.10 6.44 6.50
CA VAL A 30 -3.27 5.29 6.86
C VAL A 30 -1.82 5.72 7.11
N VAL A 31 -1.24 6.54 6.23
CA VAL A 31 0.13 7.05 6.41
C VAL A 31 0.24 7.86 7.71
N ILE A 32 -0.68 8.79 7.95
CA ILE A 32 -0.64 9.64 9.16
C ILE A 32 -0.79 8.77 10.42
N SER A 33 -1.79 7.90 10.47
CA SER A 33 -2.02 7.02 11.63
C SER A 33 -0.83 6.11 11.95
N SER A 34 -0.09 5.66 10.92
CA SER A 34 1.06 4.77 11.07
C SER A 34 2.34 5.47 11.53
N ASN A 35 2.48 6.78 11.25
CA ASN A 35 3.70 7.53 11.52
C ASN A 35 3.58 8.52 12.70
N GLY A 36 2.36 8.75 13.20
CA GLY A 36 2.15 9.66 14.32
C GLY A 36 2.15 11.15 13.93
N PRO A 37 2.09 12.07 14.90
CA PRO A 37 2.07 13.52 14.71
C PRO A 37 3.43 14.09 14.28
N SER A 38 4.02 13.55 13.23
CA SER A 38 5.31 13.97 12.70
C SER A 38 5.19 14.30 11.22
N ARG A 39 5.38 15.57 10.88
CA ARG A 39 5.42 16.04 9.49
C ARG A 39 6.47 15.26 8.70
N HIS A 40 7.71 15.22 9.18
CA HIS A 40 8.80 14.49 8.52
C HIS A 40 8.50 12.99 8.40
N GLY A 41 7.98 12.36 9.45
CA GLY A 41 7.60 10.94 9.41
C GLY A 41 6.53 10.66 8.34
N CYS A 42 5.54 11.53 8.21
CA CYS A 42 4.52 11.43 7.16
C CYS A 42 5.09 11.61 5.75
N GLU A 43 6.10 12.47 5.55
CA GLU A 43 6.74 12.66 4.24
C GLU A 43 7.50 11.40 3.79
N ILE A 44 8.28 10.81 4.70
CA ILE A 44 9.02 9.57 4.45
C ILE A 44 8.03 8.42 4.23
N GLY A 45 7.03 8.31 5.11
CA GLY A 45 5.98 7.30 5.03
C GLY A 45 5.18 7.38 3.72
N ALA A 46 4.77 8.58 3.30
CA ALA A 46 4.04 8.78 2.05
C ALA A 46 4.88 8.43 0.81
N THR A 47 6.18 8.76 0.84
CA THR A 47 7.12 8.39 -0.23
C THR A 47 7.25 6.88 -0.35
N ALA A 48 7.47 6.19 0.78
CA ALA A 48 7.55 4.73 0.82
C ALA A 48 6.25 4.08 0.35
N PHE A 49 5.10 4.59 0.82
CA PHE A 49 3.78 4.09 0.45
C PHE A 49 3.52 4.23 -1.06
N ARG A 50 3.82 5.38 -1.65
CA ARG A 50 3.71 5.61 -3.09
C ARG A 50 4.61 4.67 -3.89
N ASN A 51 5.85 4.44 -3.43
CA ASN A 51 6.75 3.51 -4.10
C ASN A 51 6.21 2.07 -4.04
N ALA A 52 5.66 1.65 -2.89
CA ALA A 52 5.01 0.36 -2.75
C ALA A 52 3.79 0.21 -3.69
N LEU A 53 2.99 1.26 -3.88
CA LEU A 53 1.89 1.25 -4.86
C LEU A 53 2.39 1.03 -6.29
N LYS A 54 3.47 1.72 -6.69
CA LYS A 54 4.09 1.54 -8.02
C LYS A 54 4.61 0.11 -8.20
N MET A 55 5.29 -0.43 -7.19
CA MET A 55 5.79 -1.80 -7.21
C MET A 55 4.65 -2.82 -7.27
N ARG A 56 3.54 -2.58 -6.57
CA ARG A 56 2.35 -3.45 -6.65
C ARG A 56 1.68 -3.39 -8.01
N ALA A 57 1.60 -2.22 -8.64
CA ALA A 57 1.05 -2.07 -9.98
C ALA A 57 1.90 -2.84 -11.02
N GLY A 58 3.24 -2.74 -10.93
CA GLY A 58 4.14 -3.51 -11.79
C GLY A 58 4.14 -5.01 -11.49
N GLY A 59 4.15 -5.39 -10.21
CA GLY A 59 4.14 -6.79 -9.78
C GLY A 59 2.81 -7.51 -9.98
N LEU A 60 1.69 -6.79 -10.14
CA LEU A 60 0.42 -7.39 -10.53
C LEU A 60 0.50 -7.91 -11.97
N HIS A 61 1.21 -7.23 -12.87
CA HIS A 61 1.46 -7.70 -14.23
C HIS A 61 2.23 -9.04 -14.20
N GLU A 62 3.31 -9.10 -13.44
CA GLU A 62 4.11 -10.33 -13.32
C GLU A 62 3.38 -11.46 -12.59
N ARG A 63 2.57 -11.16 -11.57
CA ARG A 63 1.73 -12.17 -10.91
C ARG A 63 0.56 -12.64 -11.77
N LEU A 64 -0.01 -11.80 -12.64
CA LEU A 64 -1.04 -12.23 -13.59
C LEU A 64 -0.42 -13.16 -14.65
N LEU A 65 0.75 -12.80 -15.20
CA LEU A 65 1.50 -13.68 -16.11
C LEU A 65 1.91 -15.00 -15.43
N ALA A 66 2.32 -14.97 -14.16
CA ALA A 66 2.68 -16.18 -13.42
C ALA A 66 1.47 -17.07 -13.05
N ARG A 67 0.25 -16.54 -13.00
CA ARG A 67 -0.98 -17.35 -12.74
C ARG A 67 -1.44 -18.15 -13.95
N GLU A 68 -1.00 -17.80 -15.16
CA GLU A 68 -1.29 -18.58 -16.37
C GLU A 68 -0.35 -19.78 -16.56
N CYS A 69 0.73 -19.87 -15.76
CA CYS A 69 1.75 -20.92 -15.84
C CYS A 69 1.70 -21.95 -14.69
N THR A 70 0.54 -22.24 -14.09
CA THR A 70 0.40 -23.49 -13.33
C THR A 70 0.22 -24.65 -14.32
N PRO A 71 1.22 -25.52 -14.54
CA PRO A 71 0.96 -26.74 -15.29
C PRO A 71 -0.06 -27.56 -14.51
N ILE A 72 -1.16 -27.91 -15.18
CA ILE A 72 -2.10 -28.93 -14.74
C ILE A 72 -1.28 -30.22 -14.70
N ALA A 73 -0.74 -30.55 -13.53
CA ALA A 73 0.00 -31.79 -13.34
C ALA A 73 -1.00 -32.95 -13.40
N ASP A 74 -1.15 -33.45 -14.62
CA ASP A 74 -1.75 -34.70 -15.00
C ASP A 74 -1.15 -35.84 -14.16
N LYS A 75 -1.99 -36.55 -13.41
CA LYS A 75 -1.70 -37.92 -12.98
C LYS A 75 -2.89 -38.80 -13.31
N ALA A 76 -2.97 -39.15 -14.58
CA ALA A 76 -3.51 -40.40 -15.07
C ALA A 76 -3.13 -41.59 -14.16
N THR A 77 -4.16 -42.39 -13.86
CA THR A 77 -4.16 -43.86 -13.87
C THR A 77 -2.98 -44.60 -13.23
N SER A 78 -3.23 -45.17 -12.05
CA SER A 78 -2.58 -46.42 -11.65
C SER A 78 -3.64 -47.45 -11.29
N LEU A 79 -3.99 -48.27 -12.28
CA LEU A 79 -4.58 -49.59 -12.10
C LEU A 79 -3.55 -50.46 -11.37
N ARG A 80 -3.87 -50.91 -10.15
CA ARG A 80 -3.54 -52.23 -9.61
C ARG A 80 -4.61 -52.65 -8.61
#